data_AF-A0A1A5YNF9-F1
#
_entry.id   AF-A0A1A5YNF9-F1
#
_cell.length_a   1.000
_cell.length_b   1.000
_cell.length_c   1.000
_cell.angle_alpha   90.00
_cell.angle_beta   90.00
_cell.angle_gamma   90.00
#
_symmetry.space_group_name_H-M   'P 1'
#
loop_
_entity.id
_entity.type
_entity.pdbx_description
1 polymer ?
#
loop_
_entity_poly.entity_id
_entity_poly.type
_entity_poly.pdbx_seq_one_letter_code
_entity_poly.pdbx_strand_id
1 'polypeptide(L)'
;MTLRKWLTAFVASLVLGAGLVAGFNVLVDPFGVFGDKVLGWHAYNMNNNPRVAKIGYLDQYHDRYNSYIIGGSKSSSISPELLNDYYGDGASFYSMLMYGGDFNDYEKTVYYLMDQYKPKNIVLHMSLQEISHFNEKATDFKQSLHGKVSGEPQWRFYLDYLKLNPSYSYAKLEGYAKRAADPYQFATFIPETGVYNKERRDAEPVDDREAFMAANKAAFAPFGKLEAVALDKNVMSLKRIKEYVESRGATFRLITGATSEQEMKSYDLAALKEYWAKLAEVTDFWDFTGYTGISGDPRYFYDTMHYRNTLGKMMLGYIFEDPDVYVPADFGHYTTKENVKEQAEKVFAAPPALSGEKATVPILVYHHIDDNPYEPNSLIIPVAKFRSDMEAIKAAGFQTVSLQQLIDYVDGKSELPDNPLVITFDDGYLSNYEYAYPVLKELGMHATISAIGWSVGRDEHRIPGKQFYPHFTWEQAKEMEDSGVIDIQNHSFDMHETPPEDSDVRNGVLPKAGESTGAYARALTEDVQYMKEQIEKHVGGEVNVFTYPFGFYTHLSEQILRDLGYRSTLSTKSGLNEIVKGDPRTLFALKRINGGPEVPSEVLAQRLQGK
;
A
#
# COMPACT_ATOMS: atom_id res chain seq x y z
N MET A 1 -32.42 44.65 40.72
CA MET A 1 -31.19 45.01 39.95
C MET A 1 -31.53 46.15 39.00
N THR A 2 -30.69 47.19 38.86
CA THR A 2 -30.98 48.30 37.93
C THR A 2 -30.74 47.88 36.48
N LEU A 3 -31.44 48.49 35.50
CA LEU A 3 -31.25 48.19 34.07
C LEU A 3 -29.78 48.30 33.64
N ARG A 4 -29.05 49.30 34.16
CA ARG A 4 -27.61 49.45 33.94
C ARG A 4 -26.82 48.25 34.46
N LYS A 5 -27.07 47.81 35.71
CA LYS A 5 -26.39 46.62 36.27
C LYS A 5 -26.72 45.34 35.49
N TRP A 6 -27.97 45.20 35.03
CA TRP A 6 -28.37 44.07 34.19
C TRP A 6 -27.66 44.08 32.84
N LEU A 7 -27.66 45.22 32.13
CA LEU A 7 -26.98 45.37 30.83
C LEU A 7 -25.48 45.10 30.94
N THR A 8 -24.83 45.63 31.99
CA THR A 8 -23.41 45.36 32.24
C THR A 8 -23.15 43.88 32.49
N ALA A 9 -23.96 43.21 33.33
CA ALA A 9 -23.83 41.78 33.59
C ALA A 9 -24.10 40.94 32.34
N PHE A 10 -25.11 41.28 31.54
CA PHE A 10 -25.43 40.60 30.30
C PHE A 10 -24.29 40.68 29.28
N VAL A 11 -23.76 41.88 29.03
CA VAL A 11 -22.63 42.08 28.13
C VAL A 11 -21.37 41.37 28.66
N ALA A 12 -21.11 41.42 29.96
CA ALA A 12 -19.99 40.70 30.56
C ALA A 12 -20.13 39.18 30.39
N SER A 13 -21.32 38.62 30.56
CA SER A 13 -21.59 37.19 30.32
C SER A 13 -21.43 36.79 28.86
N LEU A 14 -21.83 37.64 27.91
CA LEU A 14 -21.60 37.39 26.48
C LEU A 14 -20.11 37.41 26.14
N VAL A 15 -19.35 38.37 26.68
CA VAL A 15 -17.90 38.44 26.48
C VAL A 15 -17.21 37.24 27.12
N LEU A 16 -17.61 36.83 28.32
CA LEU A 16 -17.09 35.64 28.98
C LEU A 16 -17.40 34.38 28.16
N GLY A 17 -18.64 34.22 27.69
CA GLY A 17 -19.05 33.09 26.86
C GLY A 17 -18.25 33.02 25.55
N ALA A 18 -18.10 34.15 24.86
CA ALA A 18 -17.27 34.24 23.66
C ALA A 18 -15.78 33.92 23.96
N GLY A 19 -15.26 34.39 25.09
CA GLY A 19 -13.91 34.08 25.56
C GLY A 19 -13.70 32.60 25.88
N LEU A 20 -14.69 31.94 26.48
CA LEU A 20 -14.65 30.51 26.76
C LEU A 20 -14.66 29.67 25.47
N VAL A 21 -15.50 30.02 24.50
CA VAL A 21 -15.52 29.36 23.18
C VAL A 21 -14.19 29.55 22.46
N ALA A 22 -13.68 30.78 22.42
CA ALA A 22 -12.39 31.09 21.82
C ALA A 22 -11.25 30.33 22.50
N GLY A 23 -11.20 30.34 23.82
CA GLY A 23 -10.21 29.59 24.60
C GLY A 23 -10.29 28.09 24.35
N PHE A 24 -11.50 27.52 24.28
CA PHE A 24 -11.70 26.11 23.98
C PHE A 24 -11.17 25.74 22.58
N ASN A 25 -11.46 26.55 21.56
CA ASN A 25 -10.96 26.35 20.20
C ASN A 25 -9.44 26.49 20.10
N VAL A 26 -8.82 27.39 20.86
CA VAL A 26 -7.34 27.51 20.92
C VAL A 26 -6.70 26.30 21.60
N LEU A 27 -7.30 25.82 22.70
CA LEU A 27 -6.74 24.72 23.48
C LEU A 27 -6.84 23.39 22.73
N VAL A 28 -7.97 23.12 22.09
CA VAL A 28 -8.20 21.86 21.36
C VAL A 28 -7.62 21.92 19.95
N ASP A 29 -7.65 23.09 19.31
CA ASP A 29 -7.12 23.38 17.99
C ASP A 29 -7.46 22.33 16.91
N PRO A 30 -8.76 22.18 16.55
CA PRO A 30 -9.21 21.10 15.68
C PRO A 30 -8.68 21.15 14.23
N PHE A 31 -8.10 22.29 13.82
CA PHE A 31 -7.52 22.51 12.49
C PHE A 31 -6.00 22.74 12.53
N GLY A 32 -5.37 22.71 13.72
CA GLY A 32 -3.93 22.92 13.86
C GLY A 32 -3.45 24.36 13.60
N VAL A 33 -4.34 25.34 13.66
CA VAL A 33 -4.06 26.76 13.36
C VAL A 33 -3.24 27.43 14.46
N PHE A 34 -3.38 26.97 15.70
CA PHE A 34 -2.71 27.51 16.88
C PHE A 34 -1.49 26.68 17.31
N GLY A 35 -1.10 25.71 16.47
CA GLY A 35 0.06 24.83 16.65
C GLY A 35 -0.22 23.57 17.47
N ASP A 36 -1.46 23.29 17.84
CA ASP A 36 -1.90 22.07 18.55
C ASP A 36 -1.08 21.72 19.80
N LYS A 37 -0.80 22.73 20.62
CA LYS A 37 0.16 22.65 21.74
C LYS A 37 -0.24 21.72 22.89
N VAL A 38 -1.50 21.30 22.96
CA VAL A 38 -2.04 20.51 24.07
C VAL A 38 -2.15 19.04 23.71
N LEU A 39 -2.79 18.72 22.58
CA LEU A 39 -3.04 17.34 22.19
C LEU A 39 -1.95 16.76 21.28
N GLY A 40 -1.24 17.62 20.53
CA GLY A 40 -0.16 17.22 19.61
C GLY A 40 -0.63 16.25 18.53
N TRP A 41 -1.89 16.31 18.11
CA TRP A 41 -2.50 15.32 17.21
C TRP A 41 -2.67 15.89 15.80
N HIS A 42 -1.54 16.17 15.16
CA HIS A 42 -1.48 16.78 13.83
C HIS A 42 -2.20 15.97 12.75
N ALA A 43 -2.17 14.63 12.82
CA ALA A 43 -2.86 13.78 11.86
C ALA A 43 -4.37 14.07 11.78
N TYR A 44 -5.02 14.28 12.93
CA TYR A 44 -6.43 14.67 12.99
C TYR A 44 -6.67 16.04 12.36
N ASN A 45 -5.79 17.01 12.65
CA ASN A 45 -5.90 18.37 12.09
C ASN A 45 -5.81 18.34 10.56
N MET A 46 -4.88 17.54 10.03
CA MET A 46 -4.72 17.35 8.58
C MET A 46 -5.93 16.65 7.96
N ASN A 47 -6.61 15.77 8.68
CA ASN A 47 -7.86 15.17 8.23
C ASN A 47 -9.01 16.19 8.12
N ASN A 48 -9.00 17.23 8.95
CA ASN A 48 -9.98 18.33 8.85
C ASN A 48 -9.63 19.32 7.73
N ASN A 49 -8.39 19.80 7.70
CA ASN A 49 -7.88 20.63 6.61
C ASN A 49 -6.35 20.47 6.50
N PRO A 50 -5.84 19.75 5.50
CA PRO A 50 -4.40 19.57 5.36
C PRO A 50 -3.69 20.85 4.95
N ARG A 51 -4.32 21.75 4.17
CA ARG A 51 -3.71 23.02 3.72
C ARG A 51 -3.34 23.91 4.90
N VAL A 52 -4.24 23.98 5.89
CA VAL A 52 -4.06 24.79 7.09
C VAL A 52 -3.16 24.09 8.10
N ALA A 53 -3.47 22.84 8.42
CA ALA A 53 -2.76 22.08 9.45
C ALA A 53 -1.28 21.88 9.12
N LYS A 54 -0.93 21.69 7.84
CA LYS A 54 0.46 21.52 7.41
C LYS A 54 1.29 22.78 7.59
N ILE A 55 0.71 23.97 7.37
CA ILE A 55 1.41 25.23 7.67
C ILE A 55 1.65 25.37 9.18
N GLY A 56 0.65 25.04 10.00
CA GLY A 56 0.82 25.03 11.47
C GLY A 56 1.82 23.97 11.98
N TYR A 57 1.96 22.85 11.27
CA TYR A 57 3.00 21.85 11.51
C TYR A 57 4.39 22.38 11.12
N LEU A 58 4.53 22.94 9.92
CA LEU A 58 5.81 23.46 9.41
C LEU A 58 6.32 24.67 10.20
N ASP A 59 5.43 25.48 10.79
CA ASP A 59 5.84 26.52 11.75
C ASP A 59 6.72 25.97 12.89
N GLN A 60 6.57 24.69 13.24
CA GLN A 60 7.31 24.03 14.32
C GLN A 60 8.43 23.11 13.80
N TYR A 61 8.29 22.58 12.58
CA TYR A 61 9.12 21.49 12.09
C TYR A 61 9.76 21.71 10.71
N HIS A 62 9.65 22.90 10.11
CA HIS A 62 10.17 23.17 8.76
C HIS A 62 11.67 22.88 8.61
N ASP A 63 12.49 23.07 9.66
CA ASP A 63 13.93 22.80 9.62
C ASP A 63 14.29 21.34 9.25
N ARG A 64 13.33 20.42 9.35
CA ARG A 64 13.50 19.02 8.95
C ARG A 64 13.45 18.81 7.44
N TYR A 65 12.94 19.79 6.69
CA TYR A 65 12.63 19.67 5.28
C TYR A 65 13.31 20.77 4.50
N ASN A 66 13.83 20.42 3.33
CA ASN A 66 14.41 21.39 2.40
C ASN A 66 13.87 21.20 0.99
N SER A 67 12.86 20.35 0.81
CA SER A 67 12.29 20.00 -0.48
C SER A 67 10.79 19.72 -0.29
N TYR A 68 9.97 20.02 -1.30
CA TYR A 68 8.51 19.87 -1.16
C TYR A 68 7.86 19.29 -2.39
N ILE A 69 6.85 18.44 -2.16
CA ILE A 69 5.93 17.95 -3.19
C ILE A 69 4.66 18.79 -3.11
N ILE A 70 4.24 19.39 -4.21
CA ILE A 70 3.03 20.20 -4.31
C ILE A 70 2.06 19.51 -5.26
N GLY A 71 0.78 19.44 -4.92
CA GLY A 71 -0.22 18.91 -5.84
C GLY A 71 -1.56 18.58 -5.18
N GLY A 72 -2.47 18.09 -6.02
CA GLY A 72 -3.83 17.74 -5.65
C GLY A 72 -3.92 16.42 -4.89
N SER A 73 -5.15 15.89 -4.78
CA SER A 73 -5.41 14.62 -4.07
C SER A 73 -4.59 13.44 -4.59
N LYS A 74 -4.32 13.39 -5.92
CA LYS A 74 -3.51 12.32 -6.54
C LYS A 74 -2.05 12.31 -6.10
N SER A 75 -1.49 13.48 -5.75
CA SER A 75 -0.10 13.58 -5.29
C SER A 75 0.17 12.81 -3.99
N SER A 76 -0.88 12.38 -3.29
CA SER A 76 -0.80 11.59 -2.06
C SER A 76 -0.07 10.25 -2.21
N SER A 77 0.10 9.74 -3.43
CA SER A 77 0.85 8.50 -3.71
C SER A 77 2.32 8.74 -4.08
N ILE A 78 2.77 10.00 -4.21
CA ILE A 78 4.18 10.32 -4.45
C ILE A 78 4.91 10.30 -3.11
N SER A 79 5.77 9.29 -2.91
CA SER A 79 6.45 9.06 -1.63
C SER A 79 7.58 10.08 -1.40
N PRO A 80 7.52 10.88 -0.31
CA PRO A 80 8.63 11.73 0.10
C PRO A 80 9.87 10.93 0.48
N GLU A 81 9.69 9.77 1.11
CA GLU A 81 10.79 8.90 1.55
C GLU A 81 11.57 8.37 0.35
N LEU A 82 10.87 7.83 -0.65
CA LEU A 82 11.51 7.34 -1.87
C LEU A 82 12.20 8.46 -2.66
N LEU A 83 11.64 9.67 -2.65
CA LEU A 83 12.32 10.84 -3.21
C LEU A 83 13.58 11.22 -2.42
N ASN A 84 13.57 11.10 -1.09
CA ASN A 84 14.77 11.33 -0.29
C ASN A 84 15.86 10.34 -0.67
N ASP A 85 15.52 9.06 -0.86
CA ASP A 85 16.47 8.03 -1.27
C ASP A 85 17.07 8.35 -2.65
N TYR A 86 16.24 8.70 -3.64
CA TYR A 86 16.72 9.01 -4.98
C TYR A 86 17.54 10.31 -5.08
N TYR A 87 17.23 11.34 -4.27
CA TYR A 87 18.03 12.56 -4.22
C TYR A 87 19.24 12.44 -3.27
N GLY A 88 19.28 11.39 -2.43
CA GLY A 88 20.27 11.17 -1.37
C GLY A 88 20.26 12.26 -0.28
N ASP A 89 21.37 12.37 0.45
CA ASP A 89 21.59 13.34 1.55
C ASP A 89 21.36 14.82 1.17
N GLY A 90 21.16 15.12 -0.13
CA GLY A 90 20.88 16.44 -0.64
C GLY A 90 19.47 16.95 -0.35
N ALA A 91 18.48 16.07 -0.13
CA ALA A 91 17.07 16.42 -0.04
C ALA A 91 16.33 15.78 1.16
N SER A 92 15.39 16.52 1.71
CA SER A 92 14.39 16.04 2.67
C SER A 92 13.03 16.61 2.26
N PHE A 93 12.20 15.74 1.70
CA PHE A 93 10.91 16.05 1.10
C PHE A 93 9.78 16.05 2.12
N TYR A 94 8.87 17.01 1.97
CA TYR A 94 7.58 17.03 2.65
C TYR A 94 6.45 17.18 1.64
N SER A 95 5.38 16.38 1.79
CA SER A 95 4.21 16.48 0.92
C SER A 95 3.26 17.58 1.39
N MET A 96 3.07 18.58 0.52
CA MET A 96 2.06 19.63 0.65
C MET A 96 0.80 19.29 -0.15
N LEU A 97 0.48 18.00 -0.32
CA LEU A 97 -0.80 17.49 -0.83
C LEU A 97 -2.01 18.32 -0.33
N MET A 98 -2.89 18.71 -1.26
CA MET A 98 -4.13 19.46 -1.02
C MET A 98 -5.33 18.78 -1.68
N TYR A 99 -6.34 18.40 -0.90
CA TYR A 99 -7.58 17.83 -1.47
C TYR A 99 -8.40 18.88 -2.20
N GLY A 100 -8.71 18.62 -3.47
CA GLY A 100 -9.41 19.58 -4.33
C GLY A 100 -8.65 20.90 -4.45
N GLY A 101 -7.31 20.86 -4.38
CA GLY A 101 -6.45 22.00 -4.68
C GLY A 101 -6.45 22.29 -6.17
N ASP A 102 -6.20 23.55 -6.51
CA ASP A 102 -6.02 24.00 -7.87
C ASP A 102 -4.69 24.74 -8.04
N PHE A 103 -4.37 25.12 -9.27
CA PHE A 103 -3.09 25.79 -9.56
C PHE A 103 -2.89 27.11 -8.81
N ASN A 104 -3.96 27.84 -8.46
CA ASN A 104 -3.83 29.05 -7.65
C ASN A 104 -3.47 28.73 -6.19
N ASP A 105 -4.02 27.64 -5.63
CA ASP A 105 -3.59 27.13 -4.33
C ASP A 105 -2.13 26.68 -4.34
N TYR A 106 -1.71 25.98 -5.41
CA TYR A 106 -0.33 25.53 -5.59
C TYR A 106 0.63 26.71 -5.69
N GLU A 107 0.29 27.72 -6.51
CA GLU A 107 1.11 28.90 -6.72
C GLU A 107 1.35 29.68 -5.42
N LYS A 108 0.28 29.98 -4.68
CA LYS A 108 0.40 30.69 -3.40
C LYS A 108 1.22 29.91 -2.39
N THR A 109 1.03 28.58 -2.34
CA THR A 109 1.79 27.73 -1.43
C THR A 109 3.26 27.68 -1.81
N VAL A 110 3.60 27.53 -3.09
CA VAL A 110 4.99 27.57 -3.55
C VAL A 110 5.63 28.90 -3.19
N TYR A 111 4.97 30.03 -3.45
CA TYR A 111 5.53 31.34 -3.11
C TYR A 111 5.82 31.46 -1.62
N TYR A 112 4.87 31.05 -0.77
CA TYR A 112 5.07 31.04 0.67
C TYR A 112 6.27 30.18 1.08
N LEU A 113 6.37 28.93 0.59
CA LEU A 113 7.47 28.03 0.92
C LEU A 113 8.82 28.58 0.44
N MET A 114 8.85 29.12 -0.78
CA MET A 114 10.05 29.73 -1.37
C MET A 114 10.55 30.93 -0.58
N ASP A 115 9.64 31.78 -0.09
CA ASP A 115 10.03 32.99 0.65
C ASP A 115 10.35 32.70 2.13
N GLN A 116 9.62 31.77 2.76
CA GLN A 116 9.80 31.47 4.18
C GLN A 116 10.88 30.42 4.44
N TYR A 117 10.88 29.32 3.68
CA TYR A 117 11.69 28.14 3.97
C TYR A 117 12.83 27.91 2.97
N LYS A 118 12.79 28.58 1.80
CA LYS A 118 13.85 28.55 0.78
C LYS A 118 14.28 27.11 0.42
N PRO A 119 13.35 26.23 0.03
CA PRO A 119 13.69 24.86 -0.33
C PRO A 119 14.63 24.80 -1.53
N LYS A 120 15.38 23.70 -1.61
CA LYS A 120 16.24 23.33 -2.74
C LYS A 120 15.44 22.76 -3.91
N ASN A 121 14.38 21.99 -3.64
CA ASN A 121 13.61 21.29 -4.67
C ASN A 121 12.12 21.48 -4.50
N ILE A 122 11.42 21.75 -5.61
CA ILE A 122 9.97 21.71 -5.73
C ILE A 122 9.59 20.68 -6.79
N VAL A 123 8.89 19.64 -6.36
CA VAL A 123 8.24 18.67 -7.26
C VAL A 123 6.76 19.04 -7.33
N LEU A 124 6.28 19.49 -8.48
CA LEU A 124 4.87 19.71 -8.72
C LEU A 124 4.27 18.47 -9.38
N HIS A 125 3.35 17.83 -8.68
CA HIS A 125 2.54 16.73 -9.20
C HIS A 125 1.20 17.28 -9.69
N MET A 126 0.95 17.15 -10.98
CA MET A 126 -0.28 17.59 -11.64
C MET A 126 -1.20 16.40 -11.93
N SER A 127 -2.50 16.55 -11.70
CA SER A 127 -3.49 15.63 -12.30
C SER A 127 -4.13 16.25 -13.55
N LEU A 128 -4.83 15.46 -14.35
CA LEU A 128 -5.59 16.02 -15.47
C LEU A 128 -6.86 16.76 -15.02
N GLN A 129 -7.30 16.59 -13.77
CA GLN A 129 -8.54 17.17 -13.29
C GLN A 129 -8.47 18.71 -13.23
N GLU A 130 -7.29 19.26 -12.96
CA GLU A 130 -7.06 20.70 -12.82
C GLU A 130 -7.51 21.47 -14.07
N ILE A 131 -7.57 20.87 -15.26
CA ILE A 131 -8.05 21.55 -16.49
C ILE A 131 -9.47 22.12 -16.35
N SER A 132 -10.25 21.63 -15.38
CA SER A 132 -11.65 22.00 -15.21
C SER A 132 -11.90 23.16 -14.24
N HIS A 133 -10.89 23.61 -13.49
CA HIS A 133 -11.11 24.61 -12.44
C HIS A 133 -9.85 25.42 -12.13
N PHE A 134 -10.04 26.68 -11.73
CA PHE A 134 -8.96 27.57 -11.30
C PHE A 134 -9.48 28.65 -10.36
N ASN A 135 -8.81 28.80 -9.21
CA ASN A 135 -9.14 29.74 -8.15
C ASN A 135 -10.59 29.61 -7.68
N GLU A 136 -11.01 28.37 -7.42
CA GLU A 136 -12.31 28.12 -6.81
C GLU A 136 -12.32 28.64 -5.37
N LYS A 137 -13.42 29.29 -4.99
CA LYS A 137 -13.53 29.80 -3.63
C LYS A 137 -13.82 28.64 -2.70
N ALA A 138 -13.01 28.51 -1.65
CA ALA A 138 -13.29 27.60 -0.56
C ALA A 138 -14.72 27.84 -0.04
N THR A 139 -15.51 26.77 -0.03
CA THR A 139 -16.90 26.81 0.44
C THR A 139 -17.00 26.56 1.94
N ASP A 140 -15.93 26.03 2.54
CA ASP A 140 -15.83 25.76 3.97
C ASP A 140 -14.39 25.90 4.51
N PHE A 141 -14.26 25.74 5.84
CA PHE A 141 -12.96 25.74 6.53
C PHE A 141 -12.08 24.55 6.19
N LYS A 142 -12.58 23.49 5.56
CA LYS A 142 -11.82 22.30 5.20
C LYS A 142 -11.01 22.49 3.92
N GLN A 143 -11.42 23.45 3.09
CA GLN A 143 -10.78 23.77 1.82
C GLN A 143 -9.95 25.06 1.84
N SER A 144 -10.04 25.84 2.92
CA SER A 144 -9.36 27.12 3.02
C SER A 144 -7.83 26.97 3.07
N LEU A 145 -7.10 27.91 2.46
CA LEU A 145 -5.66 28.05 2.67
C LEU A 145 -5.38 28.66 4.06
N HIS A 146 -4.19 28.41 4.60
CA HIS A 146 -3.73 29.12 5.79
C HIS A 146 -3.59 30.63 5.47
N GLY A 147 -3.93 31.51 6.42
CA GLY A 147 -3.91 32.96 6.19
C GLY A 147 -2.55 33.49 5.73
N LYS A 148 -1.46 32.89 6.23
CA LYS A 148 -0.08 33.18 5.81
C LYS A 148 0.18 32.91 4.31
N VAL A 149 -0.52 31.92 3.75
CA VAL A 149 -0.40 31.50 2.34
C VAL A 149 -1.39 32.27 1.47
N SER A 150 -2.63 32.47 1.94
CA SER A 150 -3.66 33.19 1.20
C SER A 150 -3.34 34.69 1.05
N GLY A 151 -2.50 35.23 1.93
CA GLY A 151 -2.17 36.66 2.01
C GLY A 151 -3.23 37.49 2.74
N GLU A 152 -4.22 36.85 3.34
CA GLU A 152 -5.26 37.56 4.08
C GLU A 152 -4.73 38.17 5.40
N PRO A 153 -5.36 39.23 5.93
CA PRO A 153 -4.97 39.79 7.21
C PRO A 153 -5.02 38.75 8.33
N GLN A 154 -3.89 38.49 8.99
CA GLN A 154 -3.75 37.39 9.96
C GLN A 154 -4.79 37.48 11.10
N TRP A 155 -5.06 38.68 11.61
CA TRP A 155 -6.06 38.87 12.66
C TRP A 155 -7.46 38.40 12.23
N ARG A 156 -7.80 38.53 10.94
CA ARG A 156 -9.09 38.11 10.40
C ARG A 156 -9.14 36.59 10.29
N PHE A 157 -8.08 35.99 9.73
CA PHE A 157 -7.92 34.54 9.66
C PHE A 157 -8.10 33.90 11.05
N TYR A 158 -7.28 34.30 12.03
CA TYR A 158 -7.35 33.74 13.38
C TYR A 158 -8.70 34.01 14.07
N LEU A 159 -9.34 35.16 13.82
CA LEU A 159 -10.66 35.47 14.37
C LEU A 159 -11.74 34.48 13.90
N ASP A 160 -11.66 34.02 12.66
CA ASP A 160 -12.62 33.06 12.12
C ASP A 160 -12.44 31.67 12.78
N TYR A 161 -11.21 31.27 13.12
CA TYR A 161 -10.93 30.05 13.89
C TYR A 161 -11.28 30.15 15.38
N LEU A 162 -11.12 31.32 16.00
CA LEU A 162 -11.54 31.54 17.39
C LEU A 162 -13.06 31.37 17.57
N LYS A 163 -13.84 31.67 16.53
CA LYS A 163 -15.31 31.60 16.52
C LYS A 163 -15.86 30.26 16.01
N LEU A 164 -15.00 29.25 15.80
CA LEU A 164 -15.45 27.94 15.34
C LEU A 164 -16.56 27.37 16.22
N ASN A 165 -17.48 26.66 15.59
CA ASN A 165 -18.48 25.88 16.30
C ASN A 165 -17.75 24.87 17.22
N PRO A 166 -18.01 24.86 18.55
CA PRO A 166 -17.37 23.95 19.48
C PRO A 166 -17.51 22.47 19.14
N SER A 167 -18.45 22.09 18.25
CA SER A 167 -18.58 20.71 17.77
C SER A 167 -17.31 20.18 17.09
N TYR A 168 -16.51 21.02 16.42
CA TYR A 168 -15.23 20.61 15.84
C TYR A 168 -14.22 20.20 16.92
N SER A 169 -14.11 21.02 17.97
CA SER A 169 -13.24 20.76 19.12
C SER A 169 -13.74 19.53 19.91
N TYR A 170 -15.05 19.39 20.10
CA TYR A 170 -15.61 18.18 20.73
C TYR A 170 -15.31 16.91 19.94
N ALA A 171 -15.47 16.93 18.61
CA ALA A 171 -15.16 15.80 17.75
C ALA A 171 -13.69 15.38 17.84
N LYS A 172 -12.76 16.33 17.98
CA LYS A 172 -11.34 16.02 18.21
C LYS A 172 -11.12 15.32 19.54
N LEU A 173 -11.72 15.81 20.62
CA LEU A 173 -11.59 15.18 21.95
C LEU A 173 -12.20 13.78 21.98
N GLU A 174 -13.36 13.60 21.36
CA GLU A 174 -14.00 12.29 21.24
C GLU A 174 -13.11 11.31 20.45
N GLY A 175 -12.57 11.75 19.31
CA GLY A 175 -11.60 10.97 18.54
C GLY A 175 -10.35 10.64 19.35
N TYR A 176 -9.85 11.59 20.13
CA TYR A 176 -8.63 11.43 20.93
C TYR A 176 -8.80 10.34 22.00
N ALA A 177 -9.99 10.26 22.61
CA ALA A 177 -10.31 9.21 23.58
C ALA A 177 -10.46 7.83 22.92
N LYS A 178 -10.97 7.76 21.68
CA LYS A 178 -11.22 6.52 20.94
C LYS A 178 -10.00 5.97 20.20
N ARG A 179 -9.00 6.81 19.91
CA ARG A 179 -7.86 6.44 19.05
C ARG A 179 -7.04 5.24 19.51
N ALA A 180 -6.95 5.01 20.82
CA ALA A 180 -6.19 3.88 21.34
C ALA A 180 -6.84 2.52 21.00
N ALA A 181 -8.17 2.50 20.80
CA ALA A 181 -8.91 1.28 20.48
C ALA A 181 -8.79 0.90 19.00
N ASP A 182 -8.75 1.89 18.11
CA ASP A 182 -8.59 1.70 16.66
C ASP A 182 -7.64 2.75 16.07
N PRO A 183 -6.31 2.56 16.21
CA PRO A 183 -5.33 3.53 15.73
C PRO A 183 -5.48 3.82 14.22
N TYR A 184 -5.88 2.83 13.43
CA TYR A 184 -5.95 2.94 11.97
C TYR A 184 -7.11 3.82 11.50
N GLN A 185 -8.24 3.82 12.19
CA GLN A 185 -9.33 4.78 11.91
C GLN A 185 -8.85 6.24 12.05
N PHE A 186 -7.83 6.47 12.88
CA PHE A 186 -7.38 7.77 13.34
C PHE A 186 -6.00 8.17 12.83
N ALA A 187 -5.36 7.32 12.03
CA ALA A 187 -4.04 7.51 11.43
C ALA A 187 -4.13 7.85 9.93
N THR A 188 -5.16 8.58 9.49
CA THR A 188 -5.38 8.88 8.06
C THR A 188 -4.30 9.76 7.42
N PHE A 189 -3.42 10.37 8.21
CA PHE A 189 -2.27 11.14 7.76
C PHE A 189 -1.03 10.77 8.56
N ILE A 190 0.12 10.80 7.89
CA ILE A 190 1.44 10.68 8.52
C ILE A 190 2.01 12.11 8.63
N PRO A 191 2.02 12.74 9.83
CA PRO A 191 2.42 14.13 9.98
C PRO A 191 3.84 14.44 9.48
N GLU A 192 4.76 13.50 9.65
CA GLU A 192 6.19 13.63 9.37
C GLU A 192 6.50 13.68 7.87
N THR A 193 5.66 13.09 7.04
CA THR A 193 5.83 13.08 5.58
C THR A 193 4.77 13.93 4.88
N GLY A 194 3.68 14.25 5.58
CA GLY A 194 2.55 15.02 5.05
C GLY A 194 1.66 14.24 4.08
N VAL A 195 1.90 12.93 3.89
CA VAL A 195 1.07 12.10 3.00
C VAL A 195 -0.17 11.57 3.70
N TYR A 196 -1.17 11.22 2.90
CA TYR A 196 -2.32 10.46 3.37
C TYR A 196 -1.89 9.02 3.63
N ASN A 197 -2.20 8.47 4.80
CA ASN A 197 -1.92 7.06 5.08
C ASN A 197 -2.92 6.20 4.29
N LYS A 198 -2.40 5.38 3.38
CA LYS A 198 -3.19 4.46 2.55
C LYS A 198 -2.89 2.99 2.81
N GLU A 199 -2.14 2.64 3.84
CA GLU A 199 -1.72 1.26 4.12
C GLU A 199 -2.92 0.30 4.16
N ARG A 200 -3.99 0.69 4.89
CA ARG A 200 -5.23 -0.09 4.94
C ARG A 200 -5.86 -0.30 3.55
N ARG A 201 -5.82 0.71 2.69
CA ARG A 201 -6.37 0.62 1.33
C ARG A 201 -5.46 -0.22 0.45
N ASP A 202 -4.14 -0.12 0.61
CA ASP A 202 -3.16 -0.94 -0.12
C ASP A 202 -3.23 -2.43 0.24
N ALA A 203 -3.73 -2.76 1.43
CA ALA A 203 -4.01 -4.13 1.86
C ALA A 203 -5.36 -4.69 1.35
N GLU A 204 -6.14 -3.94 0.58
CA GLU A 204 -7.37 -4.45 -0.04
C GLU A 204 -7.05 -5.61 -1.01
N PRO A 205 -7.84 -6.71 -1.01
CA PRO A 205 -7.63 -7.81 -1.96
C PRO A 205 -7.81 -7.35 -3.40
N VAL A 206 -6.81 -7.65 -4.22
CA VAL A 206 -6.79 -7.36 -5.66
C VAL A 206 -6.38 -8.60 -6.48
N ASP A 207 -6.37 -9.78 -5.88
CA ASP A 207 -5.95 -11.04 -6.50
C ASP A 207 -6.86 -11.45 -7.66
N ASP A 208 -8.14 -11.11 -7.59
CA ASP A 208 -9.12 -11.37 -8.63
C ASP A 208 -9.72 -10.05 -9.15
N ARG A 209 -9.45 -9.74 -10.41
CA ARG A 209 -9.90 -8.50 -11.06
C ARG A 209 -11.42 -8.39 -11.14
N GLU A 210 -12.12 -9.50 -11.42
CA GLU A 210 -13.58 -9.49 -11.56
C GLU A 210 -14.26 -9.33 -10.21
N ALA A 211 -13.81 -10.08 -9.20
CA ALA A 211 -14.29 -9.95 -7.83
C ALA A 211 -14.00 -8.55 -7.26
N PHE A 212 -12.80 -8.02 -7.50
CA PHE A 212 -12.43 -6.66 -7.12
C PHE A 212 -13.38 -5.63 -7.74
N MET A 213 -13.66 -5.74 -9.03
CA MET A 213 -14.57 -4.82 -9.71
C MET A 213 -16.02 -4.96 -9.25
N ALA A 214 -16.48 -6.17 -8.97
CA ALA A 214 -17.80 -6.41 -8.41
C ALA A 214 -17.96 -5.74 -7.03
N ALA A 215 -16.95 -5.85 -6.17
CA ALA A 215 -16.94 -5.24 -4.84
C ALA A 215 -16.83 -3.70 -4.88
N ASN A 216 -16.14 -3.14 -5.88
CA ASN A 216 -15.80 -1.72 -5.94
C ASN A 216 -16.56 -0.92 -7.01
N LYS A 217 -17.64 -1.47 -7.57
CA LYS A 217 -18.39 -0.87 -8.69
C LYS A 217 -18.76 0.60 -8.49
N ALA A 218 -19.12 1.00 -7.27
CA ALA A 218 -19.48 2.38 -6.96
C ALA A 218 -18.29 3.35 -7.03
N ALA A 219 -17.09 2.92 -6.61
CA ALA A 219 -15.88 3.72 -6.65
C ALA A 219 -15.38 3.96 -8.08
N PHE A 220 -15.69 3.04 -8.99
CA PHE A 220 -15.32 3.10 -10.42
C PHE A 220 -16.47 3.55 -11.33
N ALA A 221 -17.48 4.22 -10.76
CA ALA A 221 -18.56 4.80 -11.54
C ALA A 221 -18.02 5.85 -12.52
N PRO A 222 -18.56 5.93 -13.76
CA PRO A 222 -18.16 6.96 -14.72
C PRO A 222 -18.35 8.35 -14.13
N PHE A 223 -17.34 9.19 -14.30
CA PHE A 223 -17.44 10.60 -13.97
C PHE A 223 -18.02 11.36 -15.17
N GLY A 224 -18.76 12.45 -14.91
CA GLY A 224 -19.27 13.33 -15.98
C GLY A 224 -18.15 13.89 -16.86
N LYS A 225 -18.50 14.55 -17.96
CA LYS A 225 -17.51 15.21 -18.81
C LYS A 225 -16.82 16.34 -18.04
N LEU A 226 -15.48 16.39 -18.15
CA LEU A 226 -14.63 17.41 -17.56
C LEU A 226 -14.27 18.42 -18.65
N GLU A 227 -14.86 19.61 -18.55
CA GLU A 227 -14.63 20.71 -19.48
C GLU A 227 -13.28 21.38 -19.21
N ALA A 228 -12.50 21.69 -20.25
CA ALA A 228 -11.16 22.27 -20.12
C ALA A 228 -11.15 23.81 -19.91
N VAL A 229 -12.03 24.32 -19.04
CA VAL A 229 -12.27 25.77 -18.87
C VAL A 229 -11.13 26.55 -18.20
N ALA A 230 -10.20 25.85 -17.54
CA ALA A 230 -9.12 26.44 -16.75
C ALA A 230 -7.73 26.26 -17.37
N LEU A 231 -7.62 25.55 -18.51
CA LEU A 231 -6.37 25.18 -19.18
C LEU A 231 -5.35 26.33 -19.23
N ASP A 232 -5.71 27.46 -19.86
CA ASP A 232 -4.79 28.59 -20.03
C ASP A 232 -4.34 29.22 -18.71
N LYS A 233 -5.25 29.29 -17.72
CA LYS A 233 -4.95 29.86 -16.41
C LYS A 233 -3.97 28.97 -15.65
N ASN A 234 -4.12 27.65 -15.76
CA ASN A 234 -3.22 26.68 -15.16
C ASN A 234 -1.83 26.73 -15.78
N VAL A 235 -1.73 26.76 -17.12
CA VAL A 235 -0.43 26.89 -17.82
C VAL A 235 0.28 28.18 -17.40
N MET A 236 -0.46 29.29 -17.34
CA MET A 236 0.13 30.56 -16.91
C MET A 236 0.57 30.54 -15.43
N SER A 237 -0.17 29.85 -14.56
CA SER A 237 0.20 29.67 -13.16
C SER A 237 1.43 28.78 -13.01
N LEU A 238 1.48 27.64 -13.72
CA LEU A 238 2.66 26.77 -13.81
C LEU A 238 3.91 27.55 -14.21
N LYS A 239 3.79 28.39 -15.26
CA LYS A 239 4.90 29.23 -15.72
C LYS A 239 5.42 30.13 -14.62
N ARG A 240 4.52 30.83 -13.92
CA ARG A 240 4.92 31.71 -12.80
C ARG A 240 5.55 30.92 -11.65
N ILE A 241 5.01 29.74 -11.32
CA ILE A 241 5.59 28.84 -10.31
C ILE A 241 7.03 28.50 -10.69
N LYS A 242 7.26 27.98 -11.90
CA LYS A 242 8.58 27.58 -12.39
C LYS A 242 9.58 28.75 -12.33
N GLU A 243 9.22 29.88 -12.91
CA GLU A 243 10.06 31.09 -12.91
C GLU A 243 10.39 31.56 -11.48
N TYR A 244 9.44 31.47 -10.55
CA TYR A 244 9.64 31.87 -9.16
C TYR A 244 10.60 30.93 -8.40
N VAL A 245 10.48 29.62 -8.63
CA VAL A 245 11.34 28.60 -8.03
C VAL A 245 12.77 28.75 -8.55
N GLU A 246 12.94 28.83 -9.87
CA GLU A 246 14.27 28.88 -10.51
C GLU A 246 14.99 30.21 -10.26
N SER A 247 14.26 31.34 -10.23
CA SER A 247 14.86 32.65 -9.90
C SER A 247 15.44 32.71 -8.48
N ARG A 248 15.10 31.76 -7.61
CA ARG A 248 15.62 31.61 -6.25
C ARG A 248 16.64 30.48 -6.11
N GLY A 249 17.09 29.91 -7.24
CA GLY A 249 18.13 28.88 -7.27
C GLY A 249 17.65 27.49 -6.83
N ALA A 250 16.34 27.24 -6.80
CA ALA A 250 15.78 25.93 -6.50
C ALA A 250 15.45 25.17 -7.79
N THR A 251 15.47 23.84 -7.72
CA THR A 251 15.10 22.95 -8.81
C THR A 251 13.60 22.80 -8.88
N PHE A 252 13.05 22.91 -10.09
CA PHE A 252 11.64 22.65 -10.37
C PHE A 252 11.49 21.37 -11.21
N ARG A 253 10.56 20.49 -10.83
CA ARG A 253 10.20 19.30 -11.62
C ARG A 253 8.69 19.16 -11.72
N LEU A 254 8.18 18.93 -12.93
CA LEU A 254 6.79 18.60 -13.19
C LEU A 254 6.63 17.10 -13.45
N ILE A 255 5.68 16.48 -12.75
CA ILE A 255 5.26 15.09 -12.92
C ILE A 255 3.74 15.09 -13.12
N THR A 256 3.23 14.38 -14.12
CA THR A 256 1.79 14.13 -14.26
C THR A 256 1.41 12.78 -13.67
N GLY A 257 0.23 12.68 -13.08
CA GLY A 257 -0.22 11.46 -12.40
C GLY A 257 -0.94 10.48 -13.32
N ALA A 258 -0.76 9.18 -13.09
CA ALA A 258 -1.46 8.13 -13.82
C ALA A 258 -2.99 8.30 -13.83
N THR A 259 -3.61 7.87 -14.93
CA THR A 259 -5.06 7.96 -15.16
C THR A 259 -5.66 6.60 -15.43
N SER A 260 -6.84 6.34 -14.87
CA SER A 260 -7.59 5.13 -15.21
C SER A 260 -8.27 5.29 -16.57
N GLU A 261 -8.59 4.17 -17.23
CA GLU A 261 -9.37 4.19 -18.47
C GLU A 261 -10.72 4.90 -18.28
N GLN A 262 -11.34 4.74 -17.09
CA GLN A 262 -12.62 5.36 -16.78
C GLN A 262 -12.51 6.88 -16.61
N GLU A 263 -11.43 7.37 -16.02
CA GLU A 263 -11.14 8.80 -15.95
C GLU A 263 -10.86 9.37 -17.34
N MET A 264 -10.08 8.67 -18.18
CA MET A 264 -9.75 9.14 -19.52
C MET A 264 -10.99 9.37 -20.40
N LYS A 265 -12.06 8.59 -20.19
CA LYS A 265 -13.35 8.78 -20.86
C LYS A 265 -14.06 10.09 -20.48
N SER A 266 -13.71 10.69 -19.36
CA SER A 266 -14.30 11.96 -18.90
C SER A 266 -13.70 13.18 -19.59
N TYR A 267 -12.51 13.06 -20.20
CA TYR A 267 -11.85 14.19 -20.86
C TYR A 267 -12.19 14.33 -22.35
N ASP A 268 -12.01 15.54 -22.88
CA ASP A 268 -11.84 15.79 -24.31
C ASP A 268 -10.37 15.60 -24.68
N LEU A 269 -10.08 14.58 -25.47
CA LEU A 269 -8.71 14.23 -25.86
C LEU A 269 -8.05 15.32 -26.71
N ALA A 270 -8.82 16.11 -27.48
CA ALA A 270 -8.27 17.23 -28.23
C ALA A 270 -7.80 18.35 -27.28
N ALA A 271 -8.59 18.64 -26.25
CA ALA A 271 -8.23 19.62 -25.22
C ALA A 271 -7.01 19.15 -24.40
N LEU A 272 -6.88 17.84 -24.12
CA LEU A 272 -5.69 17.29 -23.46
C LEU A 272 -4.42 17.42 -24.31
N LYS A 273 -4.51 17.12 -25.61
CA LYS A 273 -3.40 17.33 -26.56
C LYS A 273 -2.97 18.79 -26.59
N GLU A 274 -3.92 19.72 -26.61
CA GLU A 274 -3.64 21.16 -26.54
C GLU A 274 -2.99 21.54 -25.20
N TYR A 275 -3.49 20.99 -24.09
CA TYR A 275 -2.95 21.26 -22.77
C TYR A 275 -1.48 20.85 -22.68
N TRP A 276 -1.16 19.61 -23.09
CA TRP A 276 0.22 19.12 -23.15
C TRP A 276 1.12 19.99 -24.01
N ALA A 277 0.68 20.37 -25.22
CA ALA A 277 1.46 21.25 -26.08
C ALA A 277 1.80 22.57 -25.37
N LYS A 278 0.82 23.15 -24.66
CA LYS A 278 1.04 24.38 -23.87
C LYS A 278 1.90 24.17 -22.62
N LEU A 279 1.85 23.00 -21.98
CA LEU A 279 2.73 22.65 -20.87
C LEU A 279 4.18 22.51 -21.31
N ALA A 280 4.43 21.82 -22.44
CA ALA A 280 5.75 21.62 -23.00
C ALA A 280 6.42 22.93 -23.47
N GLU A 281 5.65 23.98 -23.77
CA GLU A 281 6.17 25.33 -24.01
C GLU A 281 6.68 26.01 -22.72
N VAL A 282 6.26 25.55 -21.55
CA VAL A 282 6.68 26.08 -20.24
C VAL A 282 7.83 25.28 -19.65
N THR A 283 7.74 23.95 -19.68
CA THR A 283 8.72 23.04 -19.11
C THR A 283 8.60 21.65 -19.71
N ASP A 284 9.72 20.95 -19.79
CA ASP A 284 9.71 19.50 -19.98
C ASP A 284 9.15 18.83 -18.73
N PHE A 285 8.51 17.67 -18.89
CA PHE A 285 7.83 16.98 -17.80
C PHE A 285 7.82 15.47 -17.97
N TRP A 286 7.77 14.76 -16.84
CA TRP A 286 7.53 13.33 -16.82
C TRP A 286 6.04 13.07 -16.87
N ASP A 287 5.60 12.29 -17.86
CA ASP A 287 4.20 11.99 -18.07
C ASP A 287 3.85 10.52 -17.88
N PHE A 288 2.74 10.30 -17.18
CA PHE A 288 2.14 8.98 -16.92
C PHE A 288 0.64 8.96 -17.21
N THR A 289 0.10 10.00 -17.84
CA THR A 289 -1.34 10.12 -18.09
C THR A 289 -1.73 9.38 -19.38
N GLY A 290 -3.03 9.28 -19.65
CA GLY A 290 -3.56 8.68 -20.87
C GLY A 290 -3.81 7.17 -20.79
N TYR A 291 -3.83 6.56 -21.97
CA TYR A 291 -4.09 5.14 -22.15
C TYR A 291 -2.78 4.35 -22.20
N THR A 292 -2.33 3.91 -21.03
CA THR A 292 -1.20 2.97 -20.87
C THR A 292 -1.74 1.57 -20.60
N GLY A 293 -0.94 0.52 -20.75
CA GLY A 293 -1.42 -0.83 -20.46
C GLY A 293 -1.67 -1.12 -18.98
N ILE A 294 -1.34 -0.18 -18.08
CA ILE A 294 -1.80 -0.17 -16.69
C ILE A 294 -3.17 0.50 -16.53
N SER A 295 -3.48 1.52 -17.33
CA SER A 295 -4.70 2.34 -17.19
C SER A 295 -6.01 1.53 -17.23
N GLY A 296 -6.00 0.39 -17.94
CA GLY A 296 -7.14 -0.51 -18.07
C GLY A 296 -7.29 -1.50 -16.91
N ASP A 297 -6.29 -1.67 -16.04
CA ASP A 297 -6.40 -2.56 -14.89
C ASP A 297 -6.83 -1.77 -13.63
N PRO A 298 -8.11 -1.89 -13.22
CA PRO A 298 -8.66 -1.12 -12.12
C PRO A 298 -8.00 -1.43 -10.78
N ARG A 299 -7.30 -2.57 -10.67
CA ARG A 299 -6.60 -2.94 -9.45
C ARG A 299 -5.53 -1.94 -9.07
N TYR A 300 -4.89 -1.25 -10.02
CA TYR A 300 -3.90 -0.20 -9.73
C TYR A 300 -4.51 1.10 -9.17
N PHE A 301 -5.83 1.17 -9.09
CA PHE A 301 -6.57 2.33 -8.65
C PHE A 301 -7.41 2.02 -7.41
N TYR A 302 -7.70 3.08 -6.67
CA TYR A 302 -8.58 3.09 -5.50
C TYR A 302 -10.03 3.42 -5.87
N ASP A 303 -10.19 4.20 -6.92
CA ASP A 303 -11.43 4.70 -7.49
C ASP A 303 -11.11 5.22 -8.92
N THR A 304 -12.10 5.79 -9.60
CA THR A 304 -11.91 6.34 -10.96
C THR A 304 -10.72 7.31 -11.07
N MET A 305 -10.39 8.08 -10.02
CA MET A 305 -9.41 9.18 -10.07
C MET A 305 -8.08 8.86 -9.37
N HIS A 306 -8.11 8.17 -8.23
CA HIS A 306 -6.94 8.02 -7.37
C HIS A 306 -6.22 6.69 -7.63
N TYR A 307 -4.93 6.77 -7.91
CA TYR A 307 -4.07 5.60 -8.08
C TYR A 307 -3.38 5.19 -6.76
N ARG A 308 -2.99 3.91 -6.70
CA ARG A 308 -2.33 3.29 -5.54
C ARG A 308 -0.89 3.72 -5.34
N ASN A 309 -0.37 3.54 -4.14
CA ASN A 309 1.03 3.85 -3.83
C ASN A 309 2.01 3.05 -4.72
N THR A 310 1.64 1.83 -5.15
CA THR A 310 2.41 1.04 -6.14
C THR A 310 2.65 1.82 -7.42
N LEU A 311 1.64 2.50 -7.99
CA LEU A 311 1.83 3.35 -9.17
C LEU A 311 2.70 4.56 -8.86
N GLY A 312 2.59 5.13 -7.66
CA GLY A 312 3.51 6.15 -7.16
C GLY A 312 4.97 5.71 -7.19
N LYS A 313 5.25 4.52 -6.66
CA LYS A 313 6.58 3.88 -6.67
C LYS A 313 7.06 3.63 -8.10
N MET A 314 6.21 3.09 -8.97
CA MET A 314 6.54 2.86 -10.38
C MET A 314 6.90 4.16 -11.10
N MET A 315 6.14 5.24 -10.89
CA MET A 315 6.45 6.54 -11.53
C MET A 315 7.81 7.06 -11.09
N LEU A 316 8.11 7.03 -9.79
CA LEU A 316 9.41 7.46 -9.30
C LEU A 316 10.53 6.52 -9.78
N GLY A 317 10.34 5.21 -9.75
CA GLY A 317 11.29 4.23 -10.31
C GLY A 317 11.59 4.48 -11.79
N TYR A 318 10.56 4.80 -12.60
CA TYR A 318 10.75 5.20 -13.99
C TYR A 318 11.58 6.49 -14.13
N ILE A 319 11.26 7.53 -13.34
CA ILE A 319 11.93 8.84 -13.41
C ILE A 319 13.41 8.76 -13.04
N PHE A 320 13.75 7.89 -12.08
CA PHE A 320 15.10 7.76 -11.53
C PHE A 320 15.84 6.52 -12.03
N GLU A 321 15.26 5.78 -12.98
CA GLU A 321 15.84 4.57 -13.58
C GLU A 321 16.23 3.52 -12.52
N ASP A 322 15.35 3.31 -11.53
CA ASP A 322 15.58 2.34 -10.44
C ASP A 322 15.48 0.90 -10.98
N PRO A 323 16.58 0.12 -10.96
CA PRO A 323 16.58 -1.25 -11.46
C PRO A 323 15.76 -2.23 -10.61
N ASP A 324 15.43 -1.87 -9.37
CA ASP A 324 14.60 -2.68 -8.47
C ASP A 324 13.09 -2.39 -8.61
N VAL A 325 12.71 -1.49 -9.52
CA VAL A 325 11.32 -1.15 -9.78
C VAL A 325 10.94 -1.49 -11.21
N TYR A 326 10.19 -2.58 -11.39
CA TYR A 326 9.60 -2.89 -12.67
C TYR A 326 8.59 -1.84 -13.11
N VAL A 327 8.67 -1.45 -14.38
CA VAL A 327 7.75 -0.54 -15.06
C VAL A 327 7.48 -1.05 -16.48
N PRO A 328 6.21 -1.18 -16.92
CA PRO A 328 5.90 -1.54 -18.30
C PRO A 328 6.51 -0.56 -19.31
N ALA A 329 6.86 -1.05 -20.49
CA ALA A 329 7.52 -0.25 -21.53
C ALA A 329 6.68 0.95 -22.02
N ASP A 330 5.35 0.89 -21.88
CA ASP A 330 4.41 1.96 -22.24
C ASP A 330 3.90 2.75 -21.03
N PHE A 331 4.50 2.57 -19.85
CA PHE A 331 4.01 3.13 -18.59
C PHE A 331 4.14 4.65 -18.49
N GLY A 332 5.26 5.20 -18.94
CA GLY A 332 5.55 6.62 -18.85
C GLY A 332 6.52 7.07 -19.93
N HIS A 333 6.74 8.38 -20.02
CA HIS A 333 7.70 8.98 -20.95
C HIS A 333 8.12 10.37 -20.48
N TYR A 334 9.27 10.83 -20.99
CA TYR A 334 9.71 12.20 -20.82
C TYR A 334 9.23 13.07 -22.00
N THR A 335 8.42 14.07 -21.69
CA THR A 335 7.78 14.95 -22.66
C THR A 335 8.50 16.27 -22.76
N THR A 336 8.84 16.64 -23.99
CA THR A 336 9.56 17.85 -24.38
C THR A 336 8.77 18.61 -25.43
N LYS A 337 9.13 19.86 -25.68
CA LYS A 337 8.54 20.65 -26.77
C LYS A 337 8.65 19.96 -28.13
N GLU A 338 9.72 19.21 -28.37
CA GLU A 338 10.00 18.54 -29.63
C GLU A 338 9.15 17.29 -29.85
N ASN A 339 8.87 16.53 -28.78
CA ASN A 339 8.17 15.23 -28.89
C ASN A 339 6.69 15.26 -28.46
N VAL A 340 6.22 16.32 -27.82
CA VAL A 340 4.89 16.38 -27.19
C VAL A 340 3.75 16.03 -28.15
N LYS A 341 3.83 16.48 -29.41
CA LYS A 341 2.80 16.20 -30.41
C LYS A 341 2.74 14.71 -30.76
N GLU A 342 3.89 14.07 -30.94
CA GLU A 342 3.96 12.64 -31.26
C GLU A 342 3.48 11.81 -30.06
N GLN A 343 3.94 12.16 -28.85
CA GLN A 343 3.55 11.45 -27.63
C GLN A 343 2.05 11.57 -27.36
N ALA A 344 1.48 12.77 -27.51
CA ALA A 344 0.05 12.97 -27.28
C ALA A 344 -0.83 12.21 -28.30
N GLU A 345 -0.36 12.03 -29.54
CA GLU A 345 -1.04 11.17 -30.52
C GLU A 345 -0.99 9.69 -30.11
N LYS A 346 0.14 9.21 -29.57
CA LYS A 346 0.29 7.84 -29.11
C LYS A 346 -0.54 7.54 -27.86
N VAL A 347 -0.40 8.38 -26.84
CA VAL A 347 -0.92 8.15 -25.48
C VAL A 347 -2.43 8.38 -25.39
N PHE A 348 -3.00 9.21 -26.26
CA PHE A 348 -4.43 9.49 -26.29
C PHE A 348 -5.15 8.83 -27.48
N ALA A 349 -4.56 7.83 -28.15
CA ALA A 349 -5.20 7.16 -29.28
C ALA A 349 -6.39 6.28 -28.85
N ALA A 350 -6.11 5.25 -28.04
CA ALA A 350 -7.09 4.26 -27.58
C ALA A 350 -6.52 3.46 -26.39
N PRO A 351 -7.37 2.82 -25.56
CA PRO A 351 -6.92 1.86 -24.55
C PRO A 351 -6.10 0.74 -25.21
N PRO A 352 -4.82 0.53 -24.82
CA PRO A 352 -4.07 -0.62 -25.27
C PRO A 352 -4.64 -1.91 -24.63
N ALA A 353 -4.25 -3.07 -25.14
CA ALA A 353 -4.41 -4.30 -24.38
C ALA A 353 -3.65 -4.16 -23.06
N LEU A 354 -4.13 -4.79 -21.98
CA LEU A 354 -3.45 -4.74 -20.68
C LEU A 354 -1.99 -5.15 -20.84
N SER A 355 -1.09 -4.23 -20.49
CA SER A 355 0.36 -4.49 -20.50
C SER A 355 0.73 -5.06 -19.15
N GLY A 356 1.22 -6.28 -19.15
CA GLY A 356 1.64 -6.98 -17.94
C GLY A 356 1.81 -8.44 -18.32
N GLU A 357 3.05 -8.88 -18.39
CA GLU A 357 3.31 -10.31 -18.51
C GLU A 357 2.66 -10.99 -17.31
N LYS A 358 1.82 -11.96 -17.60
CA LYS A 358 1.08 -12.69 -16.58
C LYS A 358 1.33 -14.17 -16.73
N ALA A 359 1.44 -14.84 -15.60
CA ALA A 359 1.58 -16.29 -15.52
C ALA A 359 0.45 -16.86 -14.67
N THR A 360 -0.17 -17.94 -15.16
CA THR A 360 -1.06 -18.75 -14.33
C THR A 360 -0.19 -19.77 -13.59
N VAL A 361 -0.11 -19.65 -12.27
CA VAL A 361 0.74 -20.50 -11.45
C VAL A 361 -0.10 -21.32 -10.46
N PRO A 362 -0.22 -22.64 -10.65
CA PRO A 362 -0.73 -23.53 -9.62
C PRO A 362 0.26 -23.63 -8.45
N ILE A 363 -0.26 -23.72 -7.24
CA ILE A 363 0.51 -24.04 -6.04
C ILE A 363 -0.09 -25.30 -5.42
N LEU A 364 0.73 -26.33 -5.28
CA LEU A 364 0.37 -27.61 -4.70
C LEU A 364 0.75 -27.62 -3.22
N VAL A 365 -0.12 -28.13 -2.35
CA VAL A 365 0.16 -28.28 -0.91
C VAL A 365 0.03 -29.73 -0.46
N TYR A 366 1.02 -30.17 0.32
CA TYR A 366 1.03 -31.40 1.11
C TYR A 366 1.30 -31.07 2.59
N HIS A 367 1.08 -32.01 3.50
CA HIS A 367 1.42 -31.84 4.92
C HIS A 367 2.26 -33.03 5.38
N HIS A 368 1.61 -34.15 5.71
CA HIS A 368 2.27 -35.33 6.25
C HIS A 368 2.31 -36.46 5.22
N ILE A 369 3.37 -37.27 5.26
CA ILE A 369 3.53 -38.46 4.43
C ILE A 369 3.72 -39.66 5.34
N ASP A 370 2.73 -40.56 5.34
CA ASP A 370 2.73 -41.74 6.20
C ASP A 370 1.87 -42.86 5.57
N ASP A 371 2.40 -44.07 5.57
CA ASP A 371 1.68 -45.28 5.11
C ASP A 371 0.77 -45.85 6.22
N ASN A 372 1.01 -45.51 7.50
CA ASN A 372 0.28 -46.03 8.64
C ASN A 372 -0.10 -44.93 9.65
N PRO A 373 -0.86 -43.90 9.23
CA PRO A 373 -1.23 -42.82 10.14
C PRO A 373 -2.11 -43.31 11.27
N TYR A 374 -1.93 -42.72 12.47
CA TYR A 374 -2.79 -42.99 13.61
C TYR A 374 -4.25 -42.57 13.35
N GLU A 375 -4.45 -41.48 12.62
CA GLU A 375 -5.76 -41.00 12.15
C GLU A 375 -5.68 -40.54 10.69
N PRO A 376 -6.13 -41.37 9.73
CA PRO A 376 -6.15 -41.01 8.32
C PRO A 376 -7.08 -39.80 8.07
N ASN A 377 -6.58 -38.81 7.33
CA ASN A 377 -7.35 -37.63 6.92
C ASN A 377 -6.83 -37.08 5.58
N SER A 378 -7.44 -36.00 5.08
CA SER A 378 -7.11 -35.42 3.77
C SER A 378 -5.73 -34.75 3.66
N LEU A 379 -5.00 -34.62 4.78
CA LEU A 379 -3.68 -33.99 4.85
C LEU A 379 -2.53 -35.01 4.91
N ILE A 380 -2.85 -36.31 5.06
CA ILE A 380 -1.85 -37.38 5.12
C ILE A 380 -1.95 -38.23 3.87
N ILE A 381 -0.81 -38.46 3.21
CA ILE A 381 -0.74 -39.31 2.01
C ILE A 381 0.27 -40.45 2.16
N PRO A 382 0.03 -41.61 1.51
CA PRO A 382 1.02 -42.68 1.44
C PRO A 382 2.29 -42.27 0.69
N VAL A 383 3.42 -42.88 1.03
CA VAL A 383 4.73 -42.61 0.40
C VAL A 383 4.68 -42.89 -1.10
N ALA A 384 4.08 -44.03 -1.48
CA ALA A 384 3.93 -44.41 -2.89
C ALA A 384 3.05 -43.42 -3.69
N LYS A 385 2.04 -42.84 -3.03
CA LYS A 385 1.18 -41.83 -3.64
C LYS A 385 1.93 -40.54 -3.92
N PHE A 386 2.73 -40.06 -2.97
CA PHE A 386 3.56 -38.87 -3.18
C PHE A 386 4.49 -39.03 -4.39
N ARG A 387 5.22 -40.15 -4.48
CA ARG A 387 6.08 -40.45 -5.63
C ARG A 387 5.30 -40.44 -6.94
N SER A 388 4.15 -41.12 -6.97
CA SER A 388 3.29 -41.16 -8.17
C SER A 388 2.78 -39.78 -8.59
N ASP A 389 2.44 -38.91 -7.63
CA ASP A 389 2.06 -37.53 -7.92
C ASP A 389 3.20 -36.77 -8.59
N MET A 390 4.42 -36.83 -8.04
CA MET A 390 5.58 -36.12 -8.58
C MET A 390 5.95 -36.62 -9.99
N GLU A 391 5.87 -37.94 -10.22
CA GLU A 391 6.09 -38.53 -11.54
C GLU A 391 5.03 -38.09 -12.56
N ALA A 392 3.75 -38.08 -12.19
CA ALA A 392 2.66 -37.63 -13.06
C ALA A 392 2.79 -36.13 -13.40
N ILE A 393 3.13 -35.30 -12.41
CA ILE A 393 3.39 -33.87 -12.58
C ILE A 393 4.55 -33.63 -13.55
N LYS A 394 5.66 -34.37 -13.38
CA LYS A 394 6.81 -34.29 -14.28
C LYS A 394 6.45 -34.73 -15.70
N ALA A 395 5.69 -35.82 -15.84
CA ALA A 395 5.24 -36.33 -17.13
C ALA A 395 4.28 -35.35 -17.84
N ALA A 396 3.48 -34.60 -17.07
CA ALA A 396 2.61 -33.54 -17.59
C ALA A 396 3.37 -32.27 -18.02
N GLY A 397 4.69 -32.21 -17.83
CA GLY A 397 5.56 -31.13 -18.30
C GLY A 397 5.64 -29.93 -17.37
N PHE A 398 5.25 -30.05 -16.10
CA PHE A 398 5.41 -28.99 -15.12
C PHE A 398 6.88 -28.82 -14.73
N GLN A 399 7.28 -27.57 -14.54
CA GLN A 399 8.60 -27.18 -14.04
C GLN A 399 8.44 -26.51 -12.69
N THR A 400 9.04 -27.09 -11.67
CA THR A 400 8.92 -26.58 -10.30
C THR A 400 9.71 -25.30 -10.13
N VAL A 401 9.09 -24.27 -9.56
CA VAL A 401 9.71 -23.01 -9.20
C VAL A 401 9.55 -22.77 -7.70
N SER A 402 10.55 -22.12 -7.10
CA SER A 402 10.46 -21.64 -5.72
C SER A 402 9.54 -20.41 -5.62
N LEU A 403 9.07 -20.12 -4.41
CA LEU A 403 8.36 -18.87 -4.14
C LEU A 403 9.24 -17.63 -4.36
N GLN A 404 10.55 -17.74 -4.15
CA GLN A 404 11.48 -16.66 -4.47
C GLN A 404 11.52 -16.37 -5.98
N GLN A 405 11.51 -17.40 -6.83
CA GLN A 405 11.42 -17.20 -8.29
C GLN A 405 10.10 -16.55 -8.73
N LEU A 406 8.99 -16.77 -7.99
CA LEU A 406 7.76 -16.01 -8.23
C LEU A 406 7.90 -14.53 -7.84
N ILE A 407 8.56 -14.25 -6.71
CA ILE A 407 8.86 -12.88 -6.29
C ILE A 407 9.75 -12.20 -7.34
N ASP A 408 10.81 -12.87 -7.78
CA ASP A 408 11.75 -12.36 -8.78
C ASP A 408 11.07 -12.12 -10.14
N TYR A 409 10.12 -12.98 -10.54
CA TYR A 409 9.29 -12.75 -11.71
C TYR A 409 8.46 -11.48 -11.58
N VAL A 410 7.80 -11.27 -10.45
CA VAL A 410 7.00 -10.06 -10.22
C VAL A 410 7.87 -8.81 -10.17
N ASP A 411 9.07 -8.89 -9.61
CA ASP A 411 10.04 -7.80 -9.59
C ASP A 411 10.70 -7.55 -10.94
N GLY A 412 10.45 -8.39 -11.96
CA GLY A 412 11.06 -8.28 -13.28
C GLY A 412 12.52 -8.73 -13.34
N LYS A 413 12.99 -9.47 -12.33
CA LYS A 413 14.37 -9.95 -12.19
C LYS A 413 14.62 -11.26 -12.95
N SER A 414 13.58 -12.08 -13.16
CA SER A 414 13.68 -13.34 -13.91
C SER A 414 12.37 -13.70 -14.62
N GLU A 415 12.44 -14.52 -15.67
CA GLU A 415 11.24 -15.13 -16.26
C GLU A 415 10.87 -16.44 -15.58
N LEU A 416 9.59 -16.79 -15.61
CA LEU A 416 9.13 -18.12 -15.24
C LEU A 416 9.31 -19.10 -16.41
N PRO A 417 9.59 -20.38 -16.12
CA PRO A 417 9.63 -21.43 -17.15
C PRO A 417 8.22 -21.73 -17.67
N ASP A 418 8.14 -22.43 -18.80
CA ASP A 418 6.88 -22.99 -19.29
C ASP A 418 6.28 -23.97 -18.28
N ASN A 419 4.96 -23.88 -18.06
CA ASN A 419 4.20 -24.66 -17.08
C ASN A 419 4.80 -24.59 -15.67
N PRO A 420 4.92 -23.40 -15.06
CA PRO A 420 5.48 -23.26 -13.73
C PRO A 420 4.54 -23.92 -12.69
N LEU A 421 5.12 -24.53 -11.66
CA LEU A 421 4.39 -25.10 -10.52
C LEU A 421 5.16 -24.81 -9.24
N VAL A 422 4.47 -24.38 -8.19
CA VAL A 422 5.06 -24.35 -6.83
C VAL A 422 4.58 -25.57 -6.07
N ILE A 423 5.50 -26.25 -5.38
CA ILE A 423 5.18 -27.33 -4.44
C ILE A 423 5.45 -26.82 -3.03
N THR A 424 4.49 -26.99 -2.14
CA THR A 424 4.58 -26.54 -0.74
C THR A 424 4.27 -27.69 0.22
N PHE A 425 4.91 -27.65 1.38
CA PHE A 425 4.54 -28.44 2.55
C PHE A 425 4.29 -27.53 3.73
N ASP A 426 3.27 -27.85 4.52
CA ASP A 426 2.97 -27.15 5.77
C ASP A 426 3.48 -27.98 6.98
N ASP A 427 3.54 -27.33 8.14
CA ASP A 427 3.85 -27.85 9.48
C ASP A 427 5.32 -28.19 9.76
N GLY A 428 6.04 -28.79 8.81
CA GLY A 428 7.45 -29.19 8.98
C GLY A 428 7.66 -30.58 9.60
N TYR A 429 6.83 -31.55 9.22
CA TYR A 429 6.94 -32.92 9.68
C TYR A 429 8.27 -33.58 9.28
N LEU A 430 8.77 -34.49 10.12
CA LEU A 430 9.96 -35.30 9.85
C LEU A 430 9.79 -36.12 8.56
N SER A 431 8.57 -36.54 8.25
CA SER A 431 8.24 -37.23 7.00
C SER A 431 8.60 -36.43 5.74
N ASN A 432 8.60 -35.09 5.81
CA ASN A 432 8.99 -34.26 4.67
C ASN A 432 10.50 -34.44 4.37
N TYR A 433 11.31 -34.55 5.42
CA TYR A 433 12.74 -34.84 5.29
C TYR A 433 13.00 -36.30 4.87
N GLU A 434 12.31 -37.27 5.48
CA GLU A 434 12.59 -38.70 5.23
C GLU A 434 12.04 -39.21 3.88
N TYR A 435 10.89 -38.71 3.44
CA TYR A 435 10.19 -39.24 2.27
C TYR A 435 10.08 -38.25 1.11
N ALA A 436 9.74 -36.98 1.38
CA ALA A 436 9.55 -36.00 0.29
C ALA A 436 10.88 -35.54 -0.30
N TYR A 437 11.83 -35.13 0.56
CA TYR A 437 13.12 -34.59 0.13
C TYR A 437 13.90 -35.53 -0.81
N PRO A 438 14.07 -36.84 -0.54
CA PRO A 438 14.77 -37.74 -1.44
C PRO A 438 14.09 -37.90 -2.81
N VAL A 439 12.74 -37.95 -2.84
CA VAL A 439 11.97 -38.07 -4.08
C VAL A 439 12.11 -36.82 -4.93
N LEU A 440 11.97 -35.64 -4.33
CA LEU A 440 12.11 -34.36 -5.03
C LEU A 440 13.53 -34.20 -5.59
N LYS A 441 14.55 -34.55 -4.80
CA LYS A 441 15.96 -34.54 -5.22
C LYS A 441 16.23 -35.49 -6.38
N GLU A 442 15.71 -36.72 -6.34
CA GLU A 442 15.84 -37.70 -7.43
C GLU A 442 15.18 -37.21 -8.72
N LEU A 443 14.02 -36.55 -8.60
CA LEU A 443 13.26 -36.05 -9.74
C LEU A 443 13.73 -34.67 -10.24
N GLY A 444 14.67 -34.01 -9.55
CA GLY A 444 15.14 -32.66 -9.90
C GLY A 444 14.04 -31.61 -9.74
N MET A 445 13.25 -31.73 -8.67
CA MET A 445 12.14 -30.86 -8.35
C MET A 445 12.43 -30.03 -7.10
N HIS A 446 11.87 -28.82 -7.06
CA HIS A 446 11.98 -27.90 -5.94
C HIS A 446 10.65 -27.79 -5.18
N ALA A 447 10.74 -27.57 -3.87
CA ALA A 447 9.57 -27.29 -3.04
C ALA A 447 9.92 -26.30 -1.93
N THR A 448 8.90 -25.79 -1.25
CA THR A 448 9.05 -24.92 -0.07
C THR A 448 8.37 -25.58 1.13
N ILE A 449 8.99 -25.57 2.30
CA ILE A 449 8.35 -26.00 3.55
C ILE A 449 8.09 -24.79 4.43
N SER A 450 6.82 -24.56 4.81
CA SER A 450 6.46 -23.60 5.85
C SER A 450 6.45 -24.31 7.20
N ALA A 451 7.47 -24.07 8.02
CA ALA A 451 7.67 -24.78 9.29
C ALA A 451 7.03 -24.03 10.48
N ILE A 452 6.50 -24.78 11.45
CA ILE A 452 6.03 -24.22 12.73
C ILE A 452 7.23 -24.16 13.69
N GLY A 453 7.56 -22.97 14.17
CA GLY A 453 8.80 -22.76 14.92
C GLY A 453 8.91 -23.55 16.22
N TRP A 454 7.80 -23.64 16.95
CA TRP A 454 7.80 -24.35 18.22
C TRP A 454 8.00 -25.86 18.06
N SER A 455 7.53 -26.48 16.98
CA SER A 455 7.56 -27.94 16.82
C SER A 455 8.88 -28.47 16.27
N VAL A 456 9.74 -27.63 15.68
CA VAL A 456 11.02 -28.05 15.08
C VAL A 456 11.84 -28.91 16.04
N GLY A 457 12.22 -30.10 15.58
CA GLY A 457 13.02 -31.09 16.30
C GLY A 457 12.32 -31.79 17.46
N ARG A 458 10.99 -31.68 17.56
CA ARG A 458 10.19 -32.36 18.60
C ARG A 458 9.48 -33.59 18.06
N ASP A 459 9.23 -34.53 18.96
CA ASP A 459 8.46 -35.76 18.76
C ASP A 459 7.27 -35.89 19.73
N GLU A 460 7.07 -34.92 20.62
CA GLU A 460 5.96 -34.86 21.56
C GLU A 460 5.33 -33.47 21.66
N HIS A 461 4.00 -33.42 21.87
CA HIS A 461 3.27 -32.18 22.06
C HIS A 461 3.54 -31.58 23.46
N ARG A 462 3.50 -30.25 23.63
CA ARG A 462 3.52 -29.62 24.97
C ARG A 462 2.33 -30.00 25.86
N ILE A 463 1.29 -30.60 25.28
CA ILE A 463 0.08 -31.04 25.97
C ILE A 463 0.25 -32.54 26.15
N PRO A 464 0.48 -33.03 27.38
CA PRO A 464 0.72 -34.45 27.61
C PRO A 464 -0.42 -35.30 27.06
N GLY A 465 -0.07 -36.31 26.26
CA GLY A 465 -1.02 -37.26 25.67
C GLY A 465 -1.78 -36.76 24.43
N LYS A 466 -1.58 -35.51 23.98
CA LYS A 466 -2.05 -35.07 22.66
C LYS A 466 -1.20 -35.76 21.59
N GLN A 467 -1.86 -36.37 20.60
CA GLN A 467 -1.17 -37.00 19.48
C GLN A 467 -0.31 -35.98 18.74
N PHE A 468 0.88 -36.41 18.34
CA PHE A 468 1.88 -35.56 17.72
C PHE A 468 2.74 -36.39 16.78
N TYR A 469 2.92 -35.90 15.56
CA TYR A 469 3.87 -36.48 14.62
C TYR A 469 5.22 -35.77 14.76
N PRO A 470 6.35 -36.51 14.68
CA PRO A 470 7.67 -35.90 14.77
C PRO A 470 7.91 -34.85 13.68
N HIS A 471 8.68 -33.83 14.02
CA HIS A 471 9.10 -32.75 13.12
C HIS A 471 10.61 -32.82 12.87
N PHE A 472 11.06 -32.35 11.71
CA PHE A 472 12.49 -32.34 11.40
C PHE A 472 13.25 -31.38 12.33
N THR A 473 14.55 -31.60 12.51
CA THR A 473 15.43 -30.69 13.27
C THR A 473 15.93 -29.53 12.40
N TRP A 474 16.49 -28.50 13.04
CA TRP A 474 17.14 -27.40 12.31
C TRP A 474 18.30 -27.85 11.42
N GLU A 475 19.04 -28.88 11.83
CA GLU A 475 20.12 -29.46 11.02
C GLU A 475 19.59 -30.12 9.74
N GLN A 476 18.47 -30.84 9.85
CA GLN A 476 17.79 -31.43 8.70
C GLN A 476 17.18 -30.36 7.78
N ALA A 477 16.61 -29.31 8.36
CA ALA A 477 16.12 -28.14 7.64
C ALA A 477 17.26 -27.47 6.83
N LYS A 478 18.41 -27.29 7.47
CA LYS A 478 19.61 -26.75 6.83
C LYS A 478 20.14 -27.65 5.71
N GLU A 479 20.14 -28.97 5.89
CA GLU A 479 20.56 -29.89 4.82
C GLU A 479 19.68 -29.77 3.57
N MET A 480 18.36 -29.65 3.78
CA MET A 480 17.40 -29.44 2.70
C MET A 480 17.66 -28.12 1.94
N GLU A 481 17.84 -27.02 2.67
CA GLU A 481 18.16 -25.68 2.13
C GLU A 481 19.50 -25.68 1.37
N ASP A 482 20.58 -26.16 1.99
CA ASP A 482 21.93 -26.16 1.41
C ASP A 482 22.02 -27.03 0.15
N SER A 483 21.10 -27.99 -0.03
CA SER A 483 21.01 -28.79 -1.25
C SER A 483 20.31 -28.09 -2.42
N GLY A 484 19.64 -26.96 -2.16
CA GLY A 484 18.86 -26.20 -3.13
C GLY A 484 17.55 -26.86 -3.56
N VAL A 485 17.15 -27.98 -2.96
CA VAL A 485 15.92 -28.72 -3.33
C VAL A 485 14.71 -28.16 -2.58
N ILE A 486 14.87 -27.81 -1.31
CA ILE A 486 13.77 -27.35 -0.46
C ILE A 486 14.21 -26.09 0.29
N ASP A 487 13.44 -25.01 0.18
CA ASP A 487 13.60 -23.82 1.01
C ASP A 487 12.66 -23.81 2.23
N ILE A 488 13.07 -23.17 3.33
CA ILE A 488 12.31 -23.12 4.59
C ILE A 488 11.71 -21.73 4.84
N GLN A 489 10.39 -21.69 5.02
CA GLN A 489 9.60 -20.47 5.21
C GLN A 489 8.74 -20.52 6.48
N ASN A 490 8.02 -19.43 6.75
CA ASN A 490 7.40 -19.18 8.05
C ASN A 490 5.95 -19.71 8.13
N HIS A 491 5.65 -20.52 9.16
CA HIS A 491 4.30 -20.95 9.51
C HIS A 491 3.90 -20.58 10.94
N SER A 492 4.33 -19.39 11.39
CA SER A 492 4.32 -18.90 12.78
C SER A 492 5.29 -19.64 13.71
N PHE A 493 5.65 -19.02 14.83
CA PHE A 493 6.38 -19.70 15.89
C PHE A 493 5.42 -20.56 16.74
N ASP A 494 4.36 -19.94 17.26
CA ASP A 494 3.42 -20.55 18.20
C ASP A 494 1.96 -20.08 17.99
N MET A 495 1.58 -19.86 16.74
CA MET A 495 0.20 -19.50 16.36
C MET A 495 -0.42 -20.56 15.44
N HIS A 496 -0.17 -21.85 15.71
CA HIS A 496 -0.69 -23.00 14.96
C HIS A 496 -1.58 -23.91 15.83
N GLU A 497 -2.49 -23.30 16.60
CA GLU A 497 -3.47 -24.02 17.42
C GLU A 497 -4.89 -23.56 17.11
N THR A 498 -5.86 -24.42 17.40
CA THR A 498 -7.28 -24.07 17.40
C THR A 498 -7.80 -24.13 18.84
N PRO A 499 -8.52 -23.11 19.34
CA PRO A 499 -8.96 -23.08 20.73
C PRO A 499 -9.98 -24.19 21.03
N PRO A 500 -9.78 -24.97 22.10
CA PRO A 500 -10.87 -25.67 22.76
C PRO A 500 -11.96 -24.69 23.24
N GLU A 501 -13.18 -25.19 23.46
CA GLU A 501 -14.25 -24.40 24.11
C GLU A 501 -13.74 -23.77 25.43
N ASP A 502 -14.05 -22.50 25.64
CA ASP A 502 -13.70 -21.71 26.83
C ASP A 502 -12.18 -21.57 27.13
N SER A 503 -11.32 -21.67 26.12
CA SER A 503 -9.86 -21.43 26.26
C SER A 503 -9.42 -20.04 25.80
N ASP A 504 -8.28 -19.54 26.32
CA ASP A 504 -7.64 -18.29 25.86
C ASP A 504 -6.64 -18.50 24.70
N VAL A 505 -6.72 -19.65 24.02
CA VAL A 505 -5.85 -20.00 22.90
C VAL A 505 -6.25 -19.20 21.66
N ARG A 506 -5.26 -18.71 20.90
CA ARG A 506 -5.51 -18.02 19.63
C ARG A 506 -5.87 -19.05 18.56
N ASN A 507 -6.87 -18.76 17.73
CA ASN A 507 -7.23 -19.60 16.58
C ASN A 507 -6.35 -19.25 15.38
N GLY A 508 -5.27 -20.00 15.17
CA GLY A 508 -4.24 -19.64 14.21
C GLY A 508 -3.67 -18.25 14.50
N VAL A 509 -3.61 -17.41 13.47
CA VAL A 509 -3.21 -16.00 13.60
C VAL A 509 -4.39 -15.03 13.75
N LEU A 510 -5.61 -15.48 14.02
CA LEU A 510 -6.77 -14.58 14.13
C LEU A 510 -6.75 -13.76 15.44
N PRO A 511 -7.32 -12.54 15.46
CA PRO A 511 -7.50 -11.79 16.70
C PRO A 511 -8.41 -12.55 17.68
N LYS A 512 -8.10 -12.50 18.98
CA LYS A 512 -8.95 -13.09 20.02
C LYS A 512 -10.19 -12.23 20.25
N ALA A 513 -11.25 -12.83 20.78
CA ALA A 513 -12.46 -12.09 21.16
C ALA A 513 -12.13 -10.99 22.19
N GLY A 514 -12.46 -9.74 21.89
CA GLY A 514 -12.19 -8.58 22.74
C GLY A 514 -10.74 -8.08 22.74
N GLU A 515 -9.86 -8.69 21.94
CA GLU A 515 -8.49 -8.21 21.78
C GLU A 515 -8.46 -6.88 21.03
N SER A 516 -7.77 -5.88 21.60
CA SER A 516 -7.57 -4.62 20.90
C SER A 516 -6.67 -4.80 19.68
N THR A 517 -6.90 -4.02 18.64
CA THR A 517 -6.09 -3.99 17.42
C THR A 517 -4.59 -3.89 17.69
N GLY A 518 -4.16 -3.02 18.63
CA GLY A 518 -2.74 -2.85 18.96
C GLY A 518 -2.12 -4.03 19.70
N ALA A 519 -2.89 -4.72 20.55
CA ALA A 519 -2.43 -5.93 21.23
C ALA A 519 -2.28 -7.08 20.23
N TYR A 520 -3.26 -7.24 19.34
CA TYR A 520 -3.20 -8.21 18.25
C TYR A 520 -1.99 -7.98 17.33
N ALA A 521 -1.80 -6.73 16.88
CA ALA A 521 -0.71 -6.39 15.98
C ALA A 521 0.66 -6.71 16.59
N ARG A 522 0.83 -6.39 17.87
CA ARG A 522 2.05 -6.74 18.61
C ARG A 522 2.25 -8.24 18.71
N ALA A 523 1.22 -8.98 19.12
CA ALA A 523 1.32 -10.42 19.29
C ALA A 523 1.69 -11.13 17.98
N LEU A 524 1.04 -10.76 16.86
CA LEU A 524 1.37 -11.32 15.56
C LEU A 524 2.80 -10.95 15.15
N THR A 525 3.18 -9.68 15.32
CA THR A 525 4.52 -9.18 14.96
C THR A 525 5.62 -9.93 15.71
N GLU A 526 5.52 -10.02 17.03
CA GLU A 526 6.52 -10.68 17.87
C GLU A 526 6.68 -12.16 17.49
N ASP A 527 5.59 -12.88 17.24
CA ASP A 527 5.63 -14.30 16.88
C ASP A 527 6.28 -14.53 15.51
N VAL A 528 5.83 -13.82 14.48
CA VAL A 528 6.32 -14.05 13.11
C VAL A 528 7.73 -13.54 12.90
N GLN A 529 8.13 -12.44 13.56
CA GLN A 529 9.52 -11.98 13.53
C GLN A 529 10.44 -12.95 14.24
N TYR A 530 10.03 -13.45 15.42
CA TYR A 530 10.83 -14.41 16.15
C TYR A 530 11.06 -15.69 15.34
N MET A 531 10.04 -16.22 14.66
CA MET A 531 10.21 -17.38 13.77
C MET A 531 11.12 -17.09 12.58
N LYS A 532 10.95 -15.92 11.92
CA LYS A 532 11.85 -15.47 10.84
C LYS A 532 13.30 -15.47 11.29
N GLU A 533 13.59 -14.84 12.44
CA GLU A 533 14.92 -14.81 13.03
C GLU A 533 15.47 -16.21 13.35
N GLN A 534 14.63 -17.15 13.81
CA GLN A 534 15.08 -18.52 14.06
C GLN A 534 15.45 -19.26 12.78
N ILE A 535 14.63 -19.18 11.73
CA ILE A 535 14.94 -19.82 10.43
C ILE A 535 16.24 -19.22 9.86
N GLU A 536 16.34 -17.89 9.76
CA GLU A 536 17.51 -17.22 9.16
C GLU A 536 18.81 -17.53 9.92
N LYS A 537 18.71 -17.65 11.25
CA LYS A 537 19.85 -18.02 12.10
C LYS A 537 20.29 -19.47 11.93
N HIS A 538 19.35 -20.40 11.85
CA HIS A 538 19.64 -21.84 11.93
C HIS A 538 19.79 -22.51 10.56
N VAL A 539 19.04 -22.06 9.57
CA VAL A 539 18.98 -22.62 8.21
C VAL A 539 19.82 -21.76 7.26
N GLY A 540 19.62 -20.44 7.33
CA GLY A 540 20.06 -19.47 6.32
C GLY A 540 18.91 -19.11 5.37
N GLY A 541 19.23 -18.46 4.24
CA GLY A 541 18.24 -18.01 3.27
C GLY A 541 17.46 -16.76 3.71
N GLU A 542 16.65 -16.21 2.81
CA GLU A 542 15.73 -15.12 3.13
C GLU A 542 14.33 -15.66 3.41
N VAL A 543 13.78 -15.29 4.56
CA VAL A 543 12.39 -15.67 4.92
C VAL A 543 11.45 -14.56 4.46
N ASN A 544 10.96 -14.70 3.24
CA ASN A 544 10.12 -13.70 2.57
C ASN A 544 8.66 -14.15 2.45
N VAL A 545 8.35 -15.37 2.89
CA VAL A 545 7.05 -15.99 2.69
C VAL A 545 6.42 -16.40 4.01
N PHE A 546 5.12 -16.10 4.15
CA PHE A 546 4.33 -16.53 5.30
C PHE A 546 3.12 -17.38 4.87
N THR A 547 3.02 -18.60 5.38
CA THR A 547 1.85 -19.45 5.16
C THR A 547 0.91 -19.32 6.34
N TYR A 548 -0.37 -19.04 6.12
CA TYR A 548 -1.34 -18.87 7.20
C TYR A 548 -1.73 -20.22 7.82
N PRO A 549 -1.55 -20.42 9.14
CA PRO A 549 -2.09 -21.57 9.86
C PRO A 549 -3.58 -21.75 9.57
N PHE A 550 -3.98 -22.95 9.14
CA PHE A 550 -5.35 -23.29 8.71
C PHE A 550 -5.91 -22.44 7.55
N GLY A 551 -5.11 -21.55 6.97
CA GLY A 551 -5.53 -20.52 6.03
C GLY A 551 -6.38 -19.42 6.65
N PHE A 552 -6.31 -19.23 7.98
CA PHE A 552 -7.06 -18.20 8.68
C PHE A 552 -6.26 -16.89 8.71
N TYR A 553 -6.84 -15.84 8.13
CA TYR A 553 -6.22 -14.52 8.06
C TYR A 553 -7.26 -13.41 8.04
N THR A 554 -6.80 -12.19 8.28
CA THR A 554 -7.60 -10.95 8.19
C THR A 554 -6.86 -9.92 7.33
N HIS A 555 -7.53 -8.84 6.93
CA HIS A 555 -6.81 -7.72 6.28
C HIS A 555 -5.69 -7.15 7.15
N LEU A 556 -5.89 -7.17 8.48
CA LEU A 556 -4.91 -6.65 9.41
C LEU A 556 -3.67 -7.56 9.52
N SER A 557 -3.83 -8.89 9.53
CA SER A 557 -2.67 -9.79 9.49
C SER A 557 -1.87 -9.62 8.20
N GLU A 558 -2.56 -9.48 7.06
CA GLU A 558 -1.95 -9.27 5.76
C GLU A 558 -1.11 -7.98 5.75
N GLN A 559 -1.66 -6.90 6.30
CA GLN A 559 -0.96 -5.62 6.40
C GLN A 559 0.27 -5.72 7.31
N ILE A 560 0.13 -6.30 8.50
CA ILE A 560 1.25 -6.48 9.43
C ILE A 560 2.39 -7.26 8.76
N LEU A 561 2.10 -8.35 8.05
CA LEU A 561 3.13 -9.12 7.36
C LEU A 561 3.83 -8.30 6.27
N ARG A 562 3.10 -7.48 5.50
CA ARG A 562 3.69 -6.57 4.51
C ARG A 562 4.62 -5.54 5.17
N ASP A 563 4.18 -4.92 6.26
CA ASP A 563 4.95 -3.93 7.01
C ASP A 563 6.24 -4.54 7.59
N LEU A 564 6.21 -5.85 7.90
CA LEU A 564 7.37 -6.63 8.35
C LEU A 564 8.27 -7.13 7.22
N GLY A 565 7.96 -6.79 5.97
CA GLY A 565 8.78 -7.11 4.80
C GLY A 565 8.48 -8.46 4.15
N TYR A 566 7.44 -9.19 4.57
CA TYR A 566 7.01 -10.39 3.83
C TYR A 566 6.54 -10.01 2.43
N ARG A 567 7.05 -10.74 1.44
CA ARG A 567 6.84 -10.50 0.00
C ARG A 567 5.72 -11.36 -0.57
N SER A 568 5.38 -12.46 0.09
CA SER A 568 4.32 -13.38 -0.33
C SER A 568 3.61 -14.02 0.86
N THR A 569 2.32 -14.32 0.70
CA THR A 569 1.54 -15.08 1.69
C THR A 569 0.67 -16.15 1.04
N LEU A 570 0.46 -17.26 1.75
CA LEU A 570 -0.28 -18.43 1.24
C LEU A 570 -1.51 -18.74 2.10
N SER A 571 -2.65 -18.98 1.44
CA SER A 571 -3.93 -19.35 2.04
C SER A 571 -4.31 -20.80 1.72
N THR A 572 -5.34 -21.35 2.36
CA THR A 572 -5.87 -22.70 2.04
C THR A 572 -6.99 -22.69 0.99
N LYS A 573 -7.30 -21.53 0.39
CA LYS A 573 -8.31 -21.45 -0.67
C LYS A 573 -7.83 -22.21 -1.89
N SER A 574 -8.63 -23.14 -2.39
CA SER A 574 -8.30 -23.89 -3.60
C SER A 574 -8.48 -23.04 -4.86
N GLY A 575 -7.48 -23.05 -5.75
CA GLY A 575 -7.55 -22.36 -7.03
C GLY A 575 -6.18 -22.14 -7.68
N LEU A 576 -6.21 -21.60 -8.89
CA LEU A 576 -5.02 -21.13 -9.62
C LEU A 576 -4.76 -19.66 -9.30
N ASN A 577 -3.50 -19.23 -9.44
CA ASN A 577 -3.09 -17.85 -9.20
C ASN A 577 -2.71 -17.17 -10.51
N GLU A 578 -3.21 -15.95 -10.73
CA GLU A 578 -2.73 -15.08 -11.80
C GLU A 578 -1.65 -14.16 -11.21
N ILE A 579 -0.39 -14.45 -11.56
CA ILE A 579 0.78 -13.68 -11.12
C ILE A 579 1.10 -12.64 -12.19
N VAL A 580 1.11 -11.36 -11.81
CA VAL A 580 1.30 -10.24 -12.74
C VAL A 580 2.64 -9.58 -12.47
N LYS A 581 3.47 -9.52 -13.51
CA LYS A 581 4.76 -8.84 -13.49
C LYS A 581 4.59 -7.36 -13.17
N GLY A 582 5.33 -6.85 -12.20
CA GLY A 582 5.20 -5.50 -11.66
C GLY A 582 4.17 -5.32 -10.57
N ASP A 583 3.36 -6.32 -10.27
CA ASP A 583 2.31 -6.24 -9.27
C ASP A 583 2.57 -7.17 -8.07
N PRO A 584 3.33 -6.71 -7.04
CA PRO A 584 3.61 -7.51 -5.85
C PRO A 584 2.35 -7.94 -5.11
N ARG A 585 1.20 -7.30 -5.33
CA ARG A 585 -0.04 -7.67 -4.63
C ARG A 585 -0.59 -9.01 -5.10
N THR A 586 -0.20 -9.47 -6.29
CA THR A 586 -0.56 -10.80 -6.80
C THR A 586 0.14 -11.96 -6.09
N LEU A 587 1.11 -11.65 -5.20
CA LEU A 587 1.84 -12.64 -4.39
C LEU A 587 1.22 -12.90 -3.01
N PHE A 588 0.08 -12.29 -2.69
CA PHE A 588 -0.52 -12.35 -1.35
C PHE A 588 -1.86 -13.09 -1.36
N ALA A 589 -2.11 -13.81 -0.27
CA ALA A 589 -3.22 -14.74 -0.08
C ALA A 589 -3.34 -15.78 -1.20
N LEU A 590 -2.19 -16.28 -1.68
CA LEU A 590 -2.11 -17.23 -2.78
C LEU A 590 -2.95 -18.47 -2.50
N LYS A 591 -3.65 -18.93 -3.54
CA LYS A 591 -4.51 -20.11 -3.54
C LYS A 591 -3.67 -21.37 -3.71
N ARG A 592 -4.08 -22.46 -3.08
CA ARG A 592 -3.35 -23.75 -3.06
C ARG A 592 -4.27 -24.92 -3.33
N ILE A 593 -3.86 -25.81 -4.21
CA ILE A 593 -4.55 -27.07 -4.52
C ILE A 593 -3.97 -28.15 -3.60
N ASN A 594 -4.82 -28.82 -2.83
CA ASN A 594 -4.39 -29.92 -1.98
C ASN A 594 -4.19 -31.19 -2.82
N GLY A 595 -3.01 -31.80 -2.71
CA GLY A 595 -2.70 -33.06 -3.40
C GLY A 595 -3.57 -34.22 -2.93
N GLY A 596 -3.76 -34.34 -1.61
CA GLY A 596 -4.67 -35.27 -0.93
C GLY A 596 -4.47 -36.77 -1.23
N PRO A 597 -4.94 -37.67 -0.36
CA PRO A 597 -4.86 -39.11 -0.62
C PRO A 597 -5.88 -39.57 -1.69
N GLU A 598 -7.01 -38.86 -1.81
CA GLU A 598 -8.18 -39.29 -2.61
C GLU A 598 -8.10 -38.94 -4.10
N VAL A 599 -7.20 -38.02 -4.49
CA VAL A 599 -7.12 -37.55 -5.88
C VAL A 599 -6.12 -38.43 -6.64
N PRO A 600 -6.52 -39.16 -7.69
CA PRO A 600 -5.57 -39.92 -8.51
C PRO A 600 -4.52 -39.01 -9.13
N SER A 601 -3.26 -39.46 -9.21
CA SER A 601 -2.11 -38.65 -9.64
C SER A 601 -2.30 -37.99 -11.00
N GLU A 602 -2.88 -38.70 -11.96
CA GLU A 602 -3.20 -38.17 -13.30
C GLU A 602 -4.28 -37.09 -13.27
N VAL A 603 -5.27 -37.24 -12.38
CA VAL A 603 -6.32 -36.24 -12.19
C VAL A 603 -5.77 -35.00 -11.50
N LEU A 604 -4.83 -35.17 -10.55
CA LEU A 604 -4.12 -34.05 -9.93
C LEU A 604 -3.37 -33.23 -10.99
N ALA A 605 -2.61 -33.87 -11.87
CA ALA A 605 -1.90 -33.20 -12.96
C ALA A 605 -2.85 -32.41 -13.90
N GLN A 606 -4.03 -32.96 -14.21
CA GLN A 606 -5.05 -32.27 -15.00
C GLN A 606 -5.61 -31.03 -14.29
N ARG A 607 -5.88 -31.13 -12.99
CA ARG A 607 -6.35 -29.98 -12.18
C ARG A 607 -5.34 -28.84 -12.17
N LEU A 608 -4.04 -29.15 -12.09
CA LEU A 608 -2.98 -28.15 -12.13
C LEU A 608 -2.90 -27.43 -13.49
N GLN A 609 -3.36 -28.08 -14.58
CA GLN A 609 -3.49 -27.47 -15.91
C GLN A 609 -4.78 -26.63 -16.08
N GLY A 610 -5.63 -26.55 -15.04
CA GLY A 610 -6.93 -25.88 -15.11
C GLY A 610 -8.00 -26.64 -15.90
N LYS A 611 -7.87 -27.97 -16.02
CA LYS A 611 -8.81 -28.85 -16.72
C LYS A 611 -9.76 -29.58 -15.78
#